data_AF-A0A434ERG9-F1
#
_entry.id   AF-A0A434ERG9-F1
#
_cell.length_a   1.000
_cell.length_b   1.000
_cell.length_c   1.000
_cell.angle_alpha   90.00
_cell.angle_beta   90.00
_cell.angle_gamma   90.00
#
_symmetry.space_group_name_H-M   'P 1'
#
loop_
_entity.id
_entity.type
_entity.pdbx_description
1 polymer ?
#
loop_
_entity_poly.entity_id
_entity_poly.type
_entity_poly.pdbx_seq_one_letter_code
_entity_poly.pdbx_strand_id
1 'polypeptide(L)'
;GAPISEQFEKNFGAVLKKYPGIEIVGYFNGNYAAGPEQEGVASLLAAHPEVDGIFSQGYGTGAIKALQNADRPMVPVVAAAFNGTGVTCAETKGAKCWLGANPPSLSAEAIKLAVDILDTGKKPADTTVLFNSPGLTTDMVAAKYAPNSSAVKIELGKT
;
A
#
# COMPACT_ATOMS: atom_id res chain seq x y z
N GLY A 1 -6.42 -11.35 -10.12
CA GLY A 1 -6.19 -9.92 -10.28
C GLY A 1 -7.49 -9.15 -10.12
N ALA A 2 -8.35 -9.16 -11.15
CA ALA A 2 -9.54 -8.29 -11.21
C ALA A 2 -10.46 -8.25 -9.96
N PRO A 3 -10.81 -9.38 -9.29
CA PRO A 3 -11.76 -9.33 -8.16
C PRO A 3 -11.22 -8.56 -6.95
N ILE A 4 -9.92 -8.63 -6.68
CA ILE A 4 -9.32 -7.91 -5.55
C ILE A 4 -9.14 -6.43 -5.87
N SER A 5 -8.82 -6.09 -7.13
CA SER A 5 -8.65 -4.70 -7.56
C SER A 5 -9.95 -3.91 -7.45
N GLU A 6 -11.04 -4.50 -7.92
CA GLU A 6 -12.39 -3.93 -7.80
C GLU A 6 -12.80 -3.74 -6.33
N GLN A 7 -12.45 -4.69 -5.47
CA GLN A 7 -12.72 -4.59 -4.03
C GLN A 7 -11.94 -3.44 -3.37
N PHE A 8 -10.66 -3.26 -3.70
CA PHE A 8 -9.88 -2.13 -3.22
C PHE A 8 -10.46 -0.79 -3.67
N GLU A 9 -10.77 -0.65 -4.96
CA GLU A 9 -11.36 0.58 -5.50
C GLU A 9 -12.69 0.91 -4.83
N LYS A 10 -13.57 -0.09 -4.69
CA LYS A 10 -14.87 0.08 -4.03
C LYS A 10 -14.72 0.51 -2.56
N ASN A 11 -13.84 -0.18 -1.81
CA ASN A 11 -13.66 0.10 -0.39
C ASN A 11 -12.99 1.46 -0.18
N PHE A 12 -11.95 1.78 -0.96
CA PHE A 12 -11.27 3.06 -0.88
C PHE A 12 -12.21 4.21 -1.26
N GLY A 13 -12.95 4.08 -2.36
CA GLY A 13 -13.96 5.06 -2.76
C GLY A 13 -15.06 5.25 -1.72
N ALA A 14 -15.51 4.19 -1.05
CA ALA A 14 -16.50 4.29 0.03
C ALA A 14 -15.97 5.06 1.25
N VAL A 15 -14.68 4.98 1.54
CA VAL A 15 -14.02 5.77 2.60
C VAL A 15 -13.90 7.22 2.15
N LEU A 16 -13.41 7.48 0.93
CA LEU A 16 -13.21 8.83 0.42
C LEU A 16 -14.51 9.65 0.35
N LYS A 17 -15.66 9.02 0.09
CA LYS A 17 -16.98 9.68 0.15
C LYS A 17 -17.29 10.34 1.50
N LYS A 18 -16.63 9.93 2.59
CA LYS A 18 -16.79 10.55 3.92
C LYS A 18 -15.93 11.81 4.09
N TYR A 19 -15.07 12.13 3.14
CA TYR A 19 -14.14 13.25 3.14
C TYR A 19 -14.35 14.11 1.90
N PRO A 20 -15.33 15.05 1.91
CA PRO A 20 -15.70 15.82 0.72
C PRO A 20 -14.61 16.75 0.18
N GLY A 21 -13.53 16.96 0.94
CA GLY A 21 -12.35 17.70 0.48
C GLY A 21 -11.33 16.86 -0.31
N ILE A 22 -11.63 15.58 -0.57
CA ILE A 22 -10.79 14.71 -1.40
C ILE A 22 -11.55 14.37 -2.68
N GLU A 23 -10.94 14.66 -3.82
CA GLU A 23 -11.45 14.32 -5.14
C GLU A 23 -10.53 13.30 -5.81
N ILE A 24 -11.12 12.31 -6.48
CA ILE A 24 -10.36 11.36 -7.31
C ILE A 24 -10.26 11.96 -8.71
N VAL A 25 -9.08 12.44 -9.07
CA VAL A 25 -8.84 13.08 -10.37
C VAL A 25 -8.64 12.08 -11.51
N GLY A 26 -8.29 10.83 -11.20
CA GLY A 26 -8.14 9.79 -12.21
C GLY A 26 -7.81 8.41 -11.66
N TYR A 27 -7.91 7.42 -12.55
CA TYR A 27 -7.57 6.03 -12.31
C TYR A 27 -6.58 5.57 -13.36
N PHE A 28 -5.71 4.63 -13.00
CA PHE A 28 -4.79 3.99 -13.92
C PHE A 28 -4.75 2.49 -13.64
N ASN A 29 -4.48 1.70 -14.68
CA ASN A 29 -4.22 0.28 -14.50
C ASN A 29 -2.70 0.04 -14.44
N GLY A 30 -2.20 -0.26 -13.24
CA GLY A 30 -0.79 -0.55 -13.02
C GLY A 30 -0.35 -1.96 -13.42
N ASN A 31 -1.27 -2.85 -13.83
CA ASN A 31 -1.00 -4.25 -14.16
C ASN A 31 -0.17 -5.02 -13.11
N TYR A 32 -0.15 -4.55 -11.86
CA TYR A 32 0.75 -5.02 -10.81
C TYR A 32 2.21 -5.13 -11.31
N ALA A 33 2.70 -4.09 -11.98
CA ALA A 33 4.06 -4.01 -12.48
C ALA A 33 4.58 -2.56 -12.45
N ALA A 34 5.85 -2.39 -12.07
CA ALA A 34 6.45 -1.07 -11.86
C ALA A 34 6.45 -0.17 -13.11
N GLY A 35 6.62 -0.74 -14.31
CA GLY A 35 6.61 0.00 -15.57
C GLY A 35 5.24 0.61 -15.88
N PRO A 36 4.18 -0.20 -16.04
CA PRO A 36 2.82 0.29 -16.25
C PRO A 36 2.32 1.23 -15.15
N GLU A 37 2.72 1.03 -13.89
CA GLU A 37 2.42 1.98 -12.80
C GLU A 37 3.09 3.34 -13.02
N GLN A 38 4.38 3.35 -13.36
CA GLN A 38 5.08 4.60 -13.66
C GLN A 38 4.45 5.33 -14.85
N GLU A 39 4.08 4.61 -15.91
CA GLU A 39 3.42 5.17 -17.09
C GLU A 39 2.04 5.74 -16.75
N GLY A 40 1.22 4.99 -16.01
CA GLY A 40 -0.11 5.42 -15.60
C GLY A 40 -0.09 6.65 -14.71
N VAL A 41 0.79 6.67 -13.70
CA VAL A 41 0.96 7.83 -12.82
C VAL A 41 1.50 9.03 -13.61
N ALA A 42 2.50 8.84 -14.47
CA ALA A 42 3.04 9.94 -15.28
C ALA A 42 1.98 10.56 -16.20
N SER A 43 1.13 9.74 -16.81
CA SER A 43 0.00 10.21 -17.62
C SER A 43 -0.97 11.06 -16.80
N LEU A 44 -1.34 10.62 -15.59
CA LEU A 44 -2.21 11.38 -14.70
C LEU A 44 -1.56 12.68 -14.20
N LEU A 45 -0.27 12.66 -13.87
CA LEU A 45 0.45 13.88 -13.47
C LEU A 45 0.51 14.92 -14.60
N ALA A 46 0.56 14.48 -15.85
CA ALA A 46 0.53 15.37 -17.01
C ALA A 46 -0.88 15.93 -17.28
N ALA A 47 -1.93 15.13 -17.05
CA ALA A 47 -3.32 15.55 -17.23
C ALA A 47 -3.85 16.41 -16.07
N HIS A 48 -3.28 16.28 -14.88
CA HIS A 48 -3.76 16.93 -13.66
C HIS A 48 -2.63 17.76 -12.99
N PRO A 49 -2.70 19.10 -13.06
CA PRO A 49 -1.66 19.97 -12.51
C PRO A 49 -1.61 19.92 -10.97
N GLU A 50 -2.72 19.55 -10.32
CA GLU A 50 -2.84 19.39 -8.87
C GLU A 50 -3.15 17.91 -8.56
N VAL A 51 -2.23 17.26 -7.85
CA VAL A 51 -2.35 15.89 -7.35
C VAL A 51 -1.70 15.92 -5.99
N ASP A 52 -2.48 15.73 -4.92
CA ASP A 52 -2.00 15.84 -3.53
C ASP A 52 -1.70 14.50 -2.86
N GLY A 53 -1.93 13.40 -3.57
CA GLY A 53 -1.65 12.06 -3.07
C GLY A 53 -1.83 11.01 -4.14
N ILE A 54 -1.15 9.88 -3.97
CA ILE A 54 -1.23 8.74 -4.88
C ILE A 54 -1.54 7.49 -4.06
N PHE A 55 -2.56 6.75 -4.49
CA PHE A 55 -2.85 5.42 -3.98
C PHE A 55 -2.55 4.40 -5.09
N SER A 56 -1.58 3.52 -4.84
CA SER A 56 -1.31 2.35 -5.68
C SER A 56 -1.65 1.09 -4.90
N GLN A 57 -2.34 0.16 -5.55
CA GLN A 57 -2.53 -1.19 -4.98
C GLN A 57 -1.27 -2.06 -5.09
N GLY A 58 -0.32 -1.63 -5.92
CA GLY A 58 0.89 -2.36 -6.24
C GLY A 58 2.14 -1.62 -5.75
N TYR A 59 3.03 -1.28 -6.68
CA TYR A 59 4.34 -0.73 -6.40
C TYR A 59 4.30 0.79 -6.29
N GLY A 60 4.80 1.30 -5.17
CA GLY A 60 5.02 2.74 -4.97
C GLY A 60 6.29 3.23 -5.69
N THR A 61 7.18 2.33 -6.10
CA THR A 61 8.41 2.69 -6.84
C THR A 61 8.09 3.44 -8.13
N GLY A 62 7.11 2.96 -8.90
CA GLY A 62 6.66 3.61 -10.14
C GLY A 62 6.09 5.00 -9.88
N ALA A 63 5.27 5.15 -8.84
CA ALA A 63 4.69 6.44 -8.45
C ALA A 63 5.75 7.46 -8.04
N ILE A 64 6.70 7.08 -7.18
CA ILE A 64 7.80 7.96 -6.73
C ILE A 64 8.66 8.38 -7.92
N LYS A 65 8.99 7.44 -8.81
CA LYS A 65 9.80 7.73 -9.99
C LYS A 65 9.07 8.64 -10.99
N ALA A 66 7.76 8.47 -11.15
CA ALA A 66 6.94 9.36 -11.97
C ALA A 66 6.92 10.79 -11.42
N LEU A 67 6.77 10.97 -10.09
CA LEU A 67 6.85 12.28 -9.44
C LEU A 67 8.23 12.94 -9.66
N GLN A 68 9.32 12.19 -9.49
CA GLN A 68 10.68 12.68 -9.71
C GLN A 68 10.90 13.11 -11.17
N ASN A 69 10.50 12.27 -12.13
CA ASN A 69 10.69 12.54 -13.55
C ASN A 69 9.86 13.74 -14.04
N ALA A 70 8.69 13.96 -13.43
CA ALA A 70 7.83 15.10 -13.72
C ALA A 70 8.21 16.37 -12.96
N ASP A 71 9.31 16.34 -12.17
CA ASP A 71 9.74 17.42 -11.27
C ASP A 71 8.59 17.92 -10.36
N ARG A 72 7.78 16.99 -9.87
CA ARG A 72 6.64 17.27 -8.99
C ARG A 72 7.06 17.12 -7.52
N PRO A 73 6.44 17.87 -6.60
CA PRO A 73 6.64 17.65 -5.17
C PRO A 73 6.37 16.20 -4.76
N MET A 74 7.12 15.69 -3.79
CA MET A 74 6.85 14.38 -3.19
C MET A 74 5.59 14.44 -2.33
N VAL A 75 4.47 14.09 -2.95
CA VAL A 75 3.17 13.94 -2.30
C VAL A 75 3.10 12.60 -1.56
N PRO A 76 2.19 12.45 -0.58
CA PRO A 76 1.94 11.16 0.07
C PRO A 76 1.66 10.05 -0.95
N VAL A 77 2.40 8.94 -0.83
CA VAL A 77 2.22 7.72 -1.63
C VAL A 77 1.81 6.57 -0.73
N VAL A 78 0.61 6.05 -0.94
CA VAL A 78 0.13 4.83 -0.31
C VAL A 78 0.32 3.67 -1.29
N ALA A 79 0.99 2.59 -0.87
CA ALA A 79 1.29 1.47 -1.74
C ALA A 79 1.36 0.12 -0.99
N ALA A 80 1.57 -0.99 -1.70
CA ALA A 80 1.90 -2.26 -1.05
C ALA A 80 3.38 -2.27 -0.60
N ALA A 81 3.65 -2.97 0.51
CA ALA A 81 4.98 -3.11 1.10
C ALA A 81 5.90 -4.09 0.34
N PHE A 82 5.97 -3.97 -0.99
CA PHE A 82 7.02 -4.66 -1.75
C PHE A 82 8.40 -4.15 -1.33
N ASN A 83 9.39 -5.04 -1.31
CA ASN A 83 10.75 -4.69 -0.89
C ASN A 83 11.30 -3.48 -1.65
N GLY A 84 11.17 -3.48 -2.99
CA GLY A 84 11.59 -2.34 -3.81
C GLY A 84 10.89 -1.03 -3.44
N THR A 85 9.59 -1.08 -3.14
CA THR A 85 8.83 0.10 -2.68
C THR A 85 9.36 0.61 -1.35
N GLY A 86 9.60 -0.30 -0.39
CA GLY A 86 10.17 0.05 0.91
C GLY A 86 11.54 0.72 0.78
N VAL A 87 12.44 0.13 -0.01
CA VAL A 87 13.78 0.70 -0.28
C VAL A 87 13.67 2.06 -0.96
N THR A 88 12.89 2.19 -2.02
CA THR A 88 12.71 3.47 -2.72
C THR A 88 12.14 4.56 -1.81
N CYS A 89 11.17 4.22 -0.96
CA CYS A 89 10.61 5.14 0.04
C CYS A 89 11.66 5.61 1.06
N ALA A 90 12.53 4.70 1.52
CA ALA A 90 13.57 5.03 2.50
C ALA A 90 14.70 5.88 1.91
N GLU A 91 15.09 5.63 0.65
CA GLU A 91 16.21 6.31 -0.01
C GLU A 91 15.80 7.63 -0.68
N THR A 92 14.51 7.80 -1.01
CA THR A 92 14.03 9.02 -1.66
C THR A 92 13.85 10.14 -0.65
N LYS A 93 14.69 11.17 -0.75
CA LYS A 93 14.58 12.37 0.08
C LYS A 93 13.20 13.02 -0.07
N GLY A 94 12.52 13.22 1.07
CA GLY A 94 11.21 13.86 1.13
C GLY A 94 10.04 12.94 0.76
N ALA A 95 10.27 11.65 0.52
CA ALA A 95 9.18 10.69 0.31
C ALA A 95 8.31 10.55 1.56
N LYS A 96 6.99 10.56 1.34
CA LYS A 96 5.96 10.40 2.36
C LYS A 96 5.19 9.13 2.07
N CYS A 97 5.71 7.98 2.50
CA CYS A 97 5.11 6.69 2.17
C CYS A 97 4.29 6.12 3.32
N TRP A 98 3.19 5.46 2.98
CA TRP A 98 2.48 4.53 3.85
C TRP A 98 2.23 3.21 3.11
N LEU A 99 2.80 2.13 3.62
CA LEU A 99 2.80 0.84 2.93
C LEU A 99 1.95 -0.17 3.67
N GLY A 100 0.94 -0.71 2.99
CA GLY A 100 0.18 -1.86 3.47
C GLY A 100 1.05 -3.11 3.42
N ALA A 101 1.34 -3.70 4.58
CA ALA A 101 2.18 -4.87 4.70
C ALA A 101 1.36 -6.14 4.95
N ASN A 102 1.71 -7.21 4.24
CA ASN A 102 1.43 -8.56 4.69
C ASN A 102 2.71 -9.08 5.36
N PRO A 103 2.62 -9.68 6.54
CA PRO A 103 3.81 -10.05 7.29
C PRO A 103 4.53 -11.21 6.56
N PRO A 104 5.87 -11.22 6.53
CA PRO A 104 6.62 -12.31 5.89
C PRO A 104 6.35 -13.67 6.55
N SER A 105 5.91 -13.69 7.81
CA SER A 105 5.51 -14.89 8.54
C SER A 105 4.18 -15.48 8.07
N LEU A 106 3.41 -14.81 7.20
CA LEU A 106 2.08 -15.27 6.80
C LEU A 106 2.08 -16.71 6.26
N SER A 107 3.06 -17.07 5.44
CA SER A 107 3.22 -18.45 4.94
C SER A 107 3.57 -19.44 6.04
N ALA A 108 4.42 -19.05 6.99
CA ALA A 108 4.79 -19.89 8.12
C ALA A 108 3.59 -20.15 9.05
N GLU A 109 2.79 -19.12 9.32
CA GLU A 109 1.57 -19.23 10.12
C GLU A 109 0.50 -20.09 9.42
N ALA A 110 0.37 -19.99 8.09
CA ALA A 110 -0.50 -20.86 7.32
C ALA A 110 -0.08 -22.34 7.41
N ILE A 111 1.22 -22.63 7.31
CA ILE A 111 1.77 -23.99 7.47
C ILE A 111 1.53 -24.48 8.90
N LYS A 112 1.79 -23.64 9.91
CA LYS A 112 1.55 -23.97 11.32
C LYS A 112 0.10 -24.34 11.57
N LEU A 113 -0.84 -23.54 11.06
CA LEU A 113 -2.27 -23.85 11.14
C LEU A 113 -2.62 -25.18 10.47
N ALA A 114 -2.02 -25.48 9.31
CA ALA A 114 -2.25 -26.75 8.63
C ALA A 114 -1.76 -27.94 9.46
N VAL A 115 -0.59 -27.83 10.10
CA VAL A 115 -0.05 -28.86 11.01
C VAL A 115 -0.95 -29.03 12.23
N ASP A 116 -1.38 -27.94 12.87
CA ASP A 116 -2.27 -27.98 14.04
C ASP A 116 -3.60 -28.70 13.72
N ILE A 117 -4.15 -28.50 12.52
CA ILE A 117 -5.36 -29.20 12.04
C ILE A 117 -5.09 -30.71 11.86
N LEU A 118 -3.94 -31.09 11.32
CA LEU A 118 -3.59 -32.50 11.11
C LEU A 118 -3.36 -33.23 12.45
N ASP A 119 -2.68 -32.58 13.39
CA ASP A 119 -2.33 -33.19 14.69
C ASP A 119 -3.55 -33.31 15.61
N THR A 120 -4.45 -32.33 15.59
CA THR A 120 -5.56 -32.25 16.56
C THR A 120 -6.92 -32.61 15.97
N GLY A 121 -7.06 -32.60 14.64
CA GLY A 121 -8.33 -32.67 13.94
C GLY A 121 -9.22 -31.43 14.11
N LYS A 122 -8.79 -30.41 14.87
CA LYS A 122 -9.57 -29.22 15.16
C LYS A 122 -9.39 -28.19 14.04
N LYS A 123 -10.48 -27.82 13.40
CA LYS A 123 -10.51 -26.76 12.38
C LYS A 123 -10.89 -25.43 13.03
N PRO A 124 -10.37 -24.28 12.54
CA PRO A 124 -10.88 -22.98 12.91
C PRO A 124 -12.40 -22.89 12.69
N ALA A 125 -13.07 -22.15 13.56
CA ALA A 125 -14.50 -21.87 13.40
C ALA A 125 -14.78 -21.04 12.15
N ASP A 126 -13.86 -20.11 11.82
CA ASP A 126 -13.94 -19.24 10.66
C ASP A 126 -13.00 -19.72 9.55
N THR A 127 -13.46 -19.57 8.30
CA THR A 127 -12.64 -19.83 7.11
C THR A 127 -11.66 -18.69 6.80
N THR A 128 -11.61 -17.65 7.63
CA THR A 128 -10.75 -16.48 7.47
C THR A 128 -10.01 -16.23 8.77
N VAL A 129 -8.68 -16.22 8.68
CA VAL A 129 -7.78 -15.89 9.79
C VAL A 129 -7.07 -14.59 9.44
N LEU A 130 -7.31 -13.55 10.23
CA LEU A 130 -6.68 -12.24 10.04
C LEU A 130 -5.39 -12.17 10.84
N PHE A 131 -4.32 -11.73 10.17
CA PHE A 131 -3.04 -11.45 10.81
C PHE A 131 -2.90 -9.95 11.00
N ASN A 132 -2.61 -9.54 12.23
CA ASN A 132 -2.27 -8.15 12.47
C ASN A 132 -0.85 -7.90 11.95
N SER A 133 -0.72 -7.00 10.97
CA SER A 133 0.56 -6.56 10.45
C SER A 133 0.59 -5.04 10.48
N PRO A 134 1.58 -4.44 11.16
CA PRO A 134 1.71 -3.00 11.14
C PRO A 134 2.03 -2.54 9.72
N GLY A 135 1.49 -1.39 9.32
CA GLY A 135 1.94 -0.73 8.10
C GLY A 135 3.40 -0.31 8.21
N LEU A 136 4.05 -0.03 7.08
CA LEU A 136 5.38 0.58 7.07
C LEU A 136 5.25 2.05 6.64
N THR A 137 5.98 2.95 7.27
CA THR A 137 5.91 4.38 6.89
C THR A 137 7.26 5.09 6.96
N THR A 138 7.46 6.11 6.13
CA THR A 138 8.61 7.01 6.26
C THR A 138 8.46 7.93 7.47
N ASP A 139 7.25 8.42 7.72
CA ASP A 139 6.92 9.39 8.76
C ASP A 139 5.78 8.87 9.64
N MET A 140 6.01 8.80 10.95
CA MET A 140 4.97 8.44 11.90
C MET A 140 3.91 9.55 11.93
N VAL A 141 2.73 9.27 11.40
CA VAL A 141 1.59 10.18 11.39
C VAL A 141 0.54 9.72 12.38
N ALA A 142 -0.04 10.67 13.14
CA ALA A 142 -1.15 10.37 14.01
C ALA A 142 -2.38 10.00 13.17
N ALA A 143 -2.82 8.74 13.26
CA ALA A 143 -3.95 8.23 12.52
C ALA A 143 -5.29 8.66 13.15
N LYS A 144 -5.61 9.96 13.09
CA LYS A 144 -6.83 10.55 13.65
C LYS A 144 -8.10 9.79 13.24
N TYR A 145 -8.13 9.30 12.01
CA TYR A 145 -9.29 8.62 11.41
C TYR A 145 -9.22 7.09 11.50
N ALA A 146 -8.10 6.55 11.99
CA ALA A 146 -7.89 5.12 12.20
C ALA A 146 -7.06 4.91 13.48
N PRO A 147 -7.59 5.23 14.67
CA PRO A 147 -6.80 5.26 15.90
C PRO A 147 -6.20 3.90 16.29
N ASN A 148 -6.78 2.80 15.80
CA ASN A 148 -6.30 1.45 16.02
C ASN A 148 -5.26 0.99 14.98
N SER A 149 -4.93 1.82 13.97
CA SER A 149 -3.92 1.45 12.99
C SER A 149 -2.53 1.58 13.61
N SER A 150 -1.72 0.53 13.48
CA SER A 150 -0.31 0.55 13.84
C SER A 150 0.57 0.66 12.60
N ALA A 151 1.65 1.41 12.70
CA ALA A 151 2.73 1.38 11.73
C ALA A 151 4.09 1.39 12.40
N VAL A 152 5.09 0.92 11.66
CA VAL A 152 6.49 0.99 12.02
C VAL A 152 7.23 1.83 10.99
N LYS A 153 8.29 2.50 11.44
CA LYS A 153 9.12 3.30 10.54
C LYS A 153 9.93 2.38 9.63
N ILE A 154 10.03 2.73 8.35
CA ILE A 154 10.91 2.05 7.41
C ILE A 154 12.36 2.36 7.80
N GLU A 155 13.13 1.32 8.09
CA GLU A 155 14.55 1.43 8.45
C GLU A 155 15.34 0.41 7.63
N LEU A 156 16.39 0.85 6.95
CA LEU A 156 17.26 -0.02 6.16
C LEU A 156 18.36 -0.62 7.04
N GLY A 157 18.63 -1.92 6.86
CA GLY A 157 19.76 -2.60 7.49
C GLY A 157 19.63 -2.85 8.99
N LYS A 158 18.45 -2.66 9.58
CA LYS A 158 18.19 -3.12 10.95
C LYS A 158 17.66 -4.56 10.93
N THR A 159 18.35 -5.44 11.66
CA THR A 159 17.97 -6.82 11.93
C THR A 159 17.28 -6.93 13.28
#